data_AF-A0A947N7H2-F1
#
_entry.id   AF-A0A947N7H2-F1
#
_cell.length_a   1.000
_cell.length_b   1.000
_cell.length_c   1.000
_cell.angle_alpha   90.00
_cell.angle_beta   90.00
_cell.angle_gamma   90.00
#
_symmetry.space_group_name_H-M   'P 1'
#
loop_
_entity.id
_entity.type
_entity.pdbx_description
1 polymer ?
#
loop_
_entity_poly.entity_id
_entity_poly.type
_entity_poly.pdbx_seq_one_letter_code
_entity_poly.pdbx_strand_id
1 'polypeptide(L)'
;MRYSMLTIKSSRNGNFTGAIIVALFLSIFSLSVVADSALKPLEPEKSHKTAVHDMVEQLNSRHYVKLSLNDEFSGKLLDAFLDDLDPNRLFLLKSDITEFQKYRKELDDELKKSDLSAGFFIFNRYRERMITRMQNTLDTLPKSVEAMDFSVNEDIELDRDKANWPANEAEADEIWRKQIKNRVLGLRLADKDDKGIIACLRLLGSLG
;
A
#
# COMPACT_ATOMS: atom_id res chain seq x y z
N MET A 1 -60.00 1.50 42.31
CA MET A 1 -59.26 2.48 41.49
C MET A 1 -59.28 2.00 40.05
N ARG A 2 -59.96 2.75 39.17
CA ARG A 2 -60.12 2.47 37.74
C ARG A 2 -58.92 3.08 36.99
N TYR A 3 -58.23 2.29 36.17
CA TYR A 3 -57.35 2.82 35.13
C TYR A 3 -57.95 2.52 33.76
N SER A 4 -58.17 3.59 33.02
CA SER A 4 -58.85 3.68 31.74
C SER A 4 -58.12 2.95 30.61
N MET A 5 -58.93 2.40 29.71
CA MET A 5 -58.61 2.13 28.32
C MET A 5 -57.86 3.29 27.67
N LEU A 6 -56.80 2.98 26.93
CA LEU A 6 -56.43 3.70 25.71
C LEU A 6 -55.97 2.67 24.67
N THR A 7 -56.92 2.31 23.81
CA THR A 7 -56.70 1.54 22.58
C THR A 7 -56.04 2.47 21.56
N ILE A 8 -54.77 2.24 21.22
CA ILE A 8 -54.12 2.92 20.09
C ILE A 8 -54.48 2.16 18.82
N LYS A 9 -55.39 2.73 18.03
CA LYS A 9 -55.69 2.34 16.66
C LYS A 9 -54.64 2.95 15.73
N SER A 10 -53.67 2.16 15.28
CA SER A 10 -52.81 2.55 14.15
C SER A 10 -53.53 2.23 12.84
N SER A 11 -53.87 3.28 12.10
CA SER A 11 -54.58 3.24 10.82
C SER A 11 -53.64 3.71 9.71
N ARG A 12 -53.53 2.88 8.66
CA ARG A 12 -53.17 3.17 7.26
C ARG A 12 -51.76 3.66 6.91
N ASN A 13 -51.06 2.76 6.20
CA ASN A 13 -50.47 2.91 4.86
C ASN A 13 -49.56 4.11 4.56
N GLY A 14 -48.31 3.81 4.19
CA GLY A 14 -47.47 4.70 3.38
C GLY A 14 -45.97 4.44 3.54
N ASN A 15 -45.38 3.69 2.61
CA ASN A 15 -44.02 3.86 2.08
C ASN A 15 -42.81 3.91 3.03
N PHE A 16 -42.93 3.57 4.32
CA PHE A 16 -41.80 3.67 5.26
C PHE A 16 -40.76 2.54 5.15
N THR A 17 -41.16 1.36 4.66
CA THR A 17 -40.24 0.24 4.43
C THR A 17 -39.29 0.50 3.27
N GLY A 18 -39.73 1.25 2.24
CA GLY A 18 -38.88 1.64 1.10
C GLY A 18 -37.79 2.64 1.48
N ALA A 19 -38.11 3.61 2.33
CA ALA A 19 -37.15 4.63 2.77
C ALA A 19 -35.99 4.05 3.60
N ILE A 20 -36.26 3.03 4.43
CA ILE A 20 -35.23 2.35 5.24
C ILE A 20 -34.32 1.49 4.35
N ILE A 21 -34.87 0.79 3.34
CA ILE A 21 -34.08 -0.02 2.40
C ILE A 21 -33.17 0.86 1.53
N VAL A 22 -33.67 2.02 1.07
CA VAL A 22 -32.87 2.99 0.29
C VAL A 22 -31.76 3.62 1.13
N ALA A 23 -32.01 3.96 2.39
CA ALA A 23 -30.99 4.48 3.30
C ALA A 23 -29.91 3.42 3.63
N LEU A 24 -30.29 2.15 3.80
CA LEU A 24 -29.34 1.05 4.01
C LEU A 24 -28.49 0.81 2.75
N PHE A 25 -29.09 0.89 1.56
CA PHE A 25 -28.38 0.80 0.28
C PHE A 25 -27.40 1.97 0.05
N LEU A 26 -27.77 3.21 0.42
CA LEU A 26 -26.88 4.36 0.31
C LEU A 26 -25.67 4.28 1.27
N SER A 27 -25.87 3.70 2.46
CA SER A 27 -24.79 3.48 3.41
C SER A 27 -23.82 2.38 2.95
N ILE A 28 -24.31 1.34 2.27
CA ILE A 28 -23.48 0.27 1.70
C ILE A 28 -22.76 0.77 0.43
N PHE A 29 -23.41 1.58 -0.39
CA PHE A 29 -22.83 2.13 -1.62
C PHE A 29 -21.68 3.12 -1.34
N SER A 30 -21.75 3.85 -0.23
CA SER A 30 -20.66 4.75 0.19
C SER A 30 -19.39 4.00 0.63
N LEU A 31 -19.50 2.73 1.05
CA LEU A 31 -18.34 1.93 1.48
C LEU A 31 -17.57 1.33 0.29
N SER A 32 -18.26 0.99 -0.81
CA SER A 32 -17.61 0.44 -2.01
C SER A 32 -16.84 1.49 -2.83
N VAL A 33 -17.25 2.75 -2.80
CA VAL A 33 -16.55 3.85 -3.51
C VAL A 33 -15.16 4.14 -2.93
N VAL A 34 -14.96 3.87 -1.64
CA VAL A 34 -13.67 4.12 -0.96
C VAL A 34 -12.60 3.10 -1.38
N ALA A 35 -12.97 1.86 -1.70
CA ALA A 35 -12.02 0.82 -2.10
C ALA A 35 -11.47 1.02 -3.52
N ASP A 36 -12.31 1.52 -4.45
CA ASP A 36 -11.95 1.66 -5.87
C ASP A 36 -11.08 2.90 -6.15
N SER A 37 -11.20 3.94 -5.31
CA SER A 37 -10.34 5.12 -5.36
C SER A 37 -8.87 4.80 -5.07
N ALA A 38 -8.58 3.72 -4.32
CA ALA A 38 -7.23 3.41 -3.88
C ALA A 38 -6.32 2.88 -5.00
N LEU A 39 -6.84 2.49 -6.17
CA LEU A 39 -6.06 1.97 -7.30
C LEU A 39 -5.96 2.91 -8.50
N LYS A 40 -6.67 4.05 -8.47
CA LYS A 40 -6.57 5.03 -9.57
C LYS A 40 -5.13 5.55 -9.71
N PRO A 41 -4.50 5.52 -10.90
CA PRO A 41 -3.16 6.07 -11.07
C PRO A 41 -3.09 7.52 -10.59
N LEU A 42 -2.06 7.83 -9.81
CA LEU A 42 -1.75 9.21 -9.45
C LEU A 42 -1.15 9.90 -10.67
N GLU A 43 -1.50 11.16 -10.85
CA GLU A 43 -1.04 11.99 -11.94
C GLU A 43 -0.33 13.23 -11.38
N PRO A 44 0.73 13.72 -12.06
CA PRO A 44 1.43 14.91 -11.62
C PRO A 44 0.53 16.15 -11.73
N GLU A 45 0.32 16.84 -10.61
CA GLU A 45 -0.30 18.15 -10.59
C GLU A 45 0.61 19.24 -11.18
N LYS A 46 0.02 20.34 -11.63
CA LYS A 46 0.78 21.48 -12.18
C LYS A 46 1.75 22.08 -11.15
N SER A 47 1.35 22.12 -9.89
CA SER A 47 2.17 22.59 -8.76
C SER A 47 3.46 21.79 -8.61
N HIS A 48 3.41 20.46 -8.81
CA HIS A 48 4.59 19.59 -8.71
C HIS A 48 5.64 19.93 -9.78
N LYS A 49 5.20 20.25 -11.01
CA LYS A 49 6.12 20.66 -12.07
C LYS A 49 6.85 21.95 -11.73
N THR A 50 6.14 22.95 -11.21
CA THR A 50 6.75 24.21 -10.75
C THR A 50 7.71 23.96 -9.58
N ALA A 51 7.31 23.16 -8.60
CA ALA A 51 8.16 22.84 -7.46
C ALA A 51 9.48 22.15 -7.88
N VAL A 52 9.41 21.20 -8.82
CA VAL A 52 10.60 20.49 -9.32
C VAL A 52 11.49 21.42 -10.14
N HIS A 53 10.91 22.27 -10.99
CA HIS A 53 11.65 23.30 -11.72
C HIS A 53 12.45 24.20 -10.74
N ASP A 54 11.77 24.75 -9.73
CA ASP A 54 12.38 25.65 -8.76
C ASP A 54 13.45 24.94 -7.92
N MET A 55 13.22 23.67 -7.54
CA MET A 55 14.19 22.84 -6.83
C MET A 55 15.46 22.63 -7.67
N VAL A 56 15.31 22.25 -8.94
CA VAL A 56 16.45 22.04 -9.85
C VAL A 56 17.23 23.34 -10.06
N GLU A 57 16.54 24.46 -10.24
CA GLU A 57 17.17 25.78 -10.37
C GLU A 57 17.97 26.17 -9.10
N GLN A 58 17.39 25.95 -7.91
CA GLN A 58 18.05 26.23 -6.64
C GLN A 58 19.27 25.33 -6.42
N LEU A 59 19.16 24.03 -6.69
CA LEU A 59 20.28 23.10 -6.57
C LEU A 59 21.41 23.47 -7.54
N ASN A 60 21.10 23.86 -8.77
CA ASN A 60 22.12 24.25 -9.75
C ASN A 60 22.80 25.60 -9.43
N SER A 61 22.04 26.57 -8.90
CA SER A 61 22.54 27.93 -8.69
C SER A 61 23.14 28.17 -7.30
N ARG A 62 22.67 27.46 -6.27
CA ARG A 62 23.02 27.73 -4.86
C ARG A 62 23.80 26.61 -4.18
N HIS A 63 23.80 25.40 -4.72
CA HIS A 63 24.47 24.29 -4.07
C HIS A 63 25.99 24.38 -4.26
N TYR A 64 26.74 24.25 -3.15
CA TYR A 64 28.20 24.34 -3.15
C TYR A 64 28.85 23.27 -4.04
N VAL A 65 28.31 22.05 -4.00
CA VAL A 65 28.64 20.99 -4.96
C VAL A 65 27.80 21.20 -6.21
N LYS A 66 28.45 21.47 -7.34
CA LYS A 66 27.77 21.54 -8.65
C LYS A 66 27.23 20.15 -9.00
N LEU A 67 25.92 19.96 -8.90
CA LEU A 67 25.27 18.76 -9.41
C LEU A 67 25.34 18.77 -10.94
N SER A 68 25.92 17.72 -11.51
CA SER A 68 25.84 17.47 -12.95
C SER A 68 24.68 16.52 -13.19
N LEU A 69 23.57 17.05 -13.70
CA LEU A 69 22.41 16.25 -14.15
C LEU A 69 22.79 15.54 -15.46
N ASN A 70 23.34 14.35 -15.33
CA ASN A 70 23.81 13.48 -16.42
C ASN A 70 23.32 12.03 -16.21
N ASP A 71 23.61 11.15 -17.18
CA ASP A 71 23.26 9.72 -17.13
C ASP A 71 23.72 9.02 -15.83
N GLU A 72 24.87 9.42 -15.26
CA GLU A 72 25.38 8.83 -14.02
C GLU A 72 24.50 9.24 -12.82
N PHE A 73 24.11 10.51 -12.76
CA PHE A 73 23.17 11.01 -11.76
C PHE A 73 21.81 10.32 -11.88
N SER A 74 21.30 10.14 -13.10
CA SER A 74 20.04 9.42 -13.36
C SER A 74 20.05 8.01 -12.79
N GLY A 75 21.15 7.27 -13.00
CA GLY A 75 21.27 5.93 -12.44
C GLY A 75 21.24 5.93 -10.91
N LYS A 76 21.99 6.85 -10.27
CA LYS A 76 22.01 6.99 -8.81
C LYS A 76 20.66 7.43 -8.25
N LEU A 77 19.96 8.31 -8.96
CA LEU A 77 18.63 8.78 -8.58
C LEU A 77 17.61 7.63 -8.64
N LEU A 78 17.63 6.83 -9.71
CA LEU A 78 16.75 5.68 -9.84
C LEU A 78 17.00 4.67 -8.71
N ASP A 79 18.26 4.34 -8.43
CA ASP A 79 18.62 3.40 -7.37
C ASP A 79 18.14 3.92 -6.00
N ALA A 80 18.45 5.18 -5.66
CA ALA A 80 18.00 5.80 -4.40
C ALA A 80 16.46 5.87 -4.30
N PHE A 81 15.78 6.16 -5.40
CA PHE A 81 14.32 6.21 -5.42
C PHE A 81 13.70 4.84 -5.17
N LEU A 82 14.27 3.77 -5.75
CA LEU A 82 13.79 2.40 -5.51
C LEU A 82 14.06 1.94 -4.08
N ASP A 83 15.22 2.30 -3.52
CA ASP A 83 15.57 2.02 -2.13
C ASP A 83 14.64 2.77 -1.14
N ASP A 84 14.25 4.01 -1.44
CA ASP A 84 13.29 4.77 -0.63
C ASP A 84 11.86 4.18 -0.71
N LEU A 85 11.46 3.65 -1.86
CA LEU A 85 10.13 3.06 -2.05
C LEU A 85 10.00 1.70 -1.38
N ASP A 86 10.98 0.81 -1.57
CA ASP A 86 10.93 -0.56 -1.07
C ASP A 86 12.28 -0.98 -0.46
N PRO A 87 12.65 -0.42 0.71
CA PRO A 87 13.96 -0.63 1.31
C PRO A 87 14.22 -2.10 1.69
N ASN A 88 13.17 -2.89 1.93
CA ASN A 88 13.30 -4.32 2.24
C ASN A 88 12.95 -5.23 1.06
N ARG A 89 12.72 -4.66 -0.13
CA ARG A 89 12.47 -5.37 -1.39
C ARG A 89 11.34 -6.41 -1.25
N LEU A 90 10.25 -6.00 -0.59
CA LEU A 90 9.10 -6.84 -0.24
C LEU A 90 7.98 -6.78 -1.28
N PHE A 91 7.91 -5.72 -2.08
CA PHE A 91 6.76 -5.43 -2.92
C PHE A 91 7.07 -5.53 -4.41
N LEU A 92 8.19 -4.97 -4.86
CA LEU A 92 8.54 -4.96 -6.29
C LEU A 92 9.16 -6.30 -6.71
N LEU A 93 8.85 -6.71 -7.94
CA LEU A 93 9.47 -7.89 -8.57
C LEU A 93 10.67 -7.49 -9.42
N LYS A 94 11.56 -8.45 -9.68
CA LYS A 94 12.68 -8.27 -10.62
C LYS A 94 12.22 -7.81 -12.01
N SER A 95 11.04 -8.24 -12.46
CA SER A 95 10.44 -7.78 -13.72
C SER A 95 10.13 -6.27 -13.71
N ASP A 96 9.61 -5.76 -12.58
CA ASP A 96 9.31 -4.33 -12.43
C ASP A 96 10.61 -3.52 -12.47
N ILE A 97 11.64 -3.97 -11.74
CA ILE A 97 12.98 -3.33 -11.74
C ILE A 97 13.61 -3.33 -13.12
N THR A 98 13.44 -4.41 -13.88
CA THR A 98 13.94 -4.53 -15.26
C THR A 98 13.23 -3.53 -16.17
N GLU A 99 11.93 -3.37 -16.01
CA GLU A 99 11.15 -2.37 -16.76
C GLU A 99 11.62 -0.94 -16.43
N PHE A 100 11.96 -0.66 -15.18
CA PHE A 100 12.42 0.66 -14.75
C PHE A 100 13.82 1.00 -15.26
N GLN A 101 14.61 0.03 -15.71
CA GLN A 101 15.94 0.29 -16.26
C GLN A 101 15.93 1.20 -17.50
N LYS A 102 14.80 1.32 -18.22
CA LYS A 102 14.66 2.27 -19.33
C LYS A 102 14.90 3.72 -18.88
N TYR A 103 14.53 4.06 -17.64
CA TYR A 103 14.68 5.39 -17.09
C TYR A 103 16.08 5.69 -16.56
N ARG A 104 16.98 4.69 -16.50
CA ARG A 104 18.31 4.81 -15.88
C ARG A 104 19.18 5.91 -16.50
N LYS A 105 18.90 6.31 -17.74
CA LYS A 105 19.58 7.40 -18.47
C LYS A 105 18.65 8.52 -18.93
N GLU A 106 17.39 8.49 -18.53
CA GLU A 106 16.36 9.43 -19.01
C GLU A 106 15.90 10.39 -17.90
N LEU A 107 16.03 10.00 -16.63
CA LEU A 107 15.54 10.80 -15.50
C LEU A 107 16.16 12.20 -15.41
N ASP A 108 17.42 12.39 -15.77
CA ASP A 108 18.06 13.71 -15.75
C ASP A 108 17.47 14.63 -16.80
N ASP A 109 17.18 14.12 -17.99
CA ASP A 109 16.54 14.87 -19.06
C ASP A 109 15.08 15.17 -18.75
N GLU A 110 14.37 14.25 -18.10
CA GLU A 110 13.02 14.47 -17.58
C GLU A 110 13.01 15.55 -16.48
N LEU A 111 13.94 15.50 -15.53
CA LEU A 111 14.07 16.50 -14.47
C LEU A 111 14.37 17.90 -15.03
N LYS A 112 15.27 18.01 -16.03
CA LYS A 112 15.54 19.29 -16.72
C LYS A 112 14.29 19.85 -17.40
N LYS A 113 13.39 18.98 -17.89
CA LYS A 113 12.11 19.35 -18.51
C LYS A 113 10.97 19.49 -17.50
N SER A 114 11.23 19.25 -16.21
CA SER A 114 10.21 19.15 -15.15
C SER A 114 9.09 18.17 -15.49
N ASP A 115 9.46 17.09 -16.20
CA ASP A 115 8.61 15.94 -16.44
C ASP A 115 8.73 14.96 -15.26
N LEU A 116 7.60 14.50 -14.75
CA LEU A 116 7.51 13.60 -13.61
C LEU A 116 6.84 12.28 -13.98
N SER A 117 6.57 12.06 -15.26
CA SER A 117 5.85 10.89 -15.75
C SER A 117 6.52 9.58 -15.33
N ALA A 118 7.85 9.44 -15.44
CA ALA A 118 8.55 8.23 -15.00
C ALA A 118 8.45 8.00 -13.48
N GLY A 119 8.65 9.05 -12.68
CA GLY A 119 8.54 8.97 -11.22
C GLY A 119 7.15 8.53 -10.77
N PHE A 120 6.10 9.11 -11.36
CA PHE A 120 4.72 8.71 -11.10
C PHE A 120 4.41 7.31 -11.61
N PHE A 121 4.96 6.90 -12.76
CA PHE A 121 4.81 5.54 -13.28
C PHE A 121 5.38 4.50 -12.32
N ILE A 122 6.62 4.69 -11.86
CA ILE A 122 7.29 3.79 -10.90
C ILE A 122 6.51 3.75 -9.59
N PHE A 123 6.13 4.93 -9.06
CA PHE A 123 5.39 5.02 -7.81
C PHE A 123 4.02 4.34 -7.88
N ASN A 124 3.30 4.51 -9.00
CA ASN A 124 2.02 3.85 -9.19
C ASN A 124 2.15 2.33 -9.26
N ARG A 125 3.19 1.79 -9.92
CA ARG A 125 3.47 0.35 -9.92
C ARG A 125 3.77 -0.17 -8.52
N TYR A 126 4.60 0.54 -7.75
CA TYR A 126 4.87 0.21 -6.35
C TYR A 126 3.57 0.18 -5.53
N ARG A 127 2.76 1.23 -5.63
CA ARG A 127 1.50 1.35 -4.91
C ARG A 127 0.52 0.23 -5.26
N GLU A 128 0.41 -0.12 -6.54
CA GLU A 128 -0.41 -1.26 -6.99
C GLU A 128 0.04 -2.56 -6.32
N ARG A 129 1.33 -2.89 -6.41
CA ARG A 129 1.92 -4.09 -5.78
C ARG A 129 1.67 -4.10 -4.27
N MET A 130 1.88 -2.99 -3.60
CA MET A 130 1.68 -2.82 -2.16
C MET A 130 0.22 -3.05 -1.75
N ILE A 131 -0.73 -2.39 -2.42
CA ILE A 131 -2.16 -2.50 -2.10
C ILE A 131 -2.66 -3.92 -2.34
N THR A 132 -2.35 -4.50 -3.50
CA THR A 132 -2.74 -5.88 -3.83
C THR A 132 -2.18 -6.87 -2.80
N ARG A 133 -0.91 -6.70 -2.40
CA ARG A 133 -0.26 -7.54 -1.40
C ARG A 133 -0.94 -7.41 -0.03
N MET A 134 -1.26 -6.19 0.40
CA MET A 134 -1.94 -5.94 1.67
C MET A 134 -3.32 -6.57 1.71
N GLN A 135 -4.11 -6.38 0.64
CA GLN A 135 -5.45 -6.97 0.51
C GLN A 135 -5.38 -8.50 0.58
N ASN A 136 -4.52 -9.11 -0.25
CA ASN A 136 -4.34 -10.56 -0.26
C ASN A 136 -3.91 -11.09 1.11
N THR A 137 -3.03 -10.38 1.81
CA THR A 137 -2.58 -10.76 3.15
C THR A 137 -3.74 -10.70 4.15
N LEU A 138 -4.53 -9.63 4.16
CA LEU A 138 -5.66 -9.47 5.09
C LEU A 138 -6.76 -10.52 4.87
N ASP A 139 -7.01 -10.87 3.61
CA ASP A 139 -8.01 -11.87 3.21
C ASP A 139 -7.60 -13.30 3.60
N THR A 140 -6.31 -13.61 3.45
CA THR A 140 -5.75 -14.94 3.75
C THR A 140 -5.28 -15.10 5.20
N LEU A 141 -5.20 -14.01 5.98
CA LEU A 141 -4.62 -13.98 7.31
C LEU A 141 -5.21 -15.02 8.27
N PRO A 142 -6.55 -15.18 8.43
CA PRO A 142 -7.10 -16.13 9.40
C PRO A 142 -6.68 -17.57 9.09
N LYS A 143 -6.82 -17.99 7.83
CA LYS A 143 -6.43 -19.32 7.37
C LYS A 143 -4.93 -19.54 7.53
N SER A 144 -4.13 -18.50 7.26
CA SER A 144 -2.69 -18.57 7.40
C SER A 144 -2.26 -18.79 8.85
N VAL A 145 -2.84 -18.04 9.80
CA VAL A 145 -2.54 -18.19 11.24
C VAL A 145 -2.90 -19.58 11.77
N GLU A 146 -4.05 -20.12 11.36
CA GLU A 146 -4.50 -21.46 11.76
C GLU A 146 -3.58 -22.56 11.19
N ALA A 147 -3.09 -22.40 9.97
CA ALA A 147 -2.25 -23.38 9.28
C ALA A 147 -0.75 -23.29 9.63
N MET A 148 -0.32 -22.33 10.44
CA MET A 148 1.10 -22.13 10.75
C MET A 148 1.65 -23.25 11.65
N ASP A 149 2.62 -23.98 11.11
CA ASP A 149 3.43 -24.94 11.87
C ASP A 149 4.72 -24.29 12.38
N PHE A 150 4.90 -24.25 13.70
CA PHE A 150 6.09 -23.70 14.38
C PHE A 150 7.10 -24.78 14.79
N SER A 151 6.85 -26.06 14.46
CA SER A 151 7.80 -27.14 14.71
C SER A 151 8.91 -27.22 13.66
N VAL A 152 8.70 -26.62 12.48
CA VAL A 152 9.69 -26.56 11.40
C VAL A 152 10.76 -25.52 11.70
N ASN A 153 12.03 -25.93 11.59
CA ASN A 153 13.17 -25.02 11.65
C ASN A 153 13.26 -24.21 10.36
N GLU A 154 13.02 -22.90 10.47
CA GLU A 154 13.13 -21.96 9.36
C GLU A 154 13.82 -20.68 9.86
N ASP A 155 14.63 -20.08 9.01
CA ASP A 155 15.23 -18.77 9.23
C ASP A 155 14.54 -17.69 8.38
N ILE A 156 14.63 -16.46 8.88
CA ILE A 156 14.15 -15.27 8.21
C ILE A 156 15.24 -14.19 8.20
N GLU A 157 15.34 -13.48 7.10
CA GLU A 157 16.19 -12.30 6.97
C GLU A 157 15.34 -11.07 7.28
N LEU A 158 15.66 -10.39 8.39
CA LEU A 158 14.91 -9.21 8.87
C LEU A 158 15.30 -7.94 8.10
N ASP A 159 16.59 -7.78 7.82
CA ASP A 159 17.12 -6.68 7.03
C ASP A 159 17.40 -7.18 5.62
N ARG A 160 16.63 -6.67 4.65
CA ARG A 160 16.68 -7.10 3.25
C ARG A 160 17.15 -5.98 2.32
N ASP A 161 17.84 -4.97 2.86
CA ASP A 161 18.36 -3.82 2.11
C ASP A 161 19.17 -4.23 0.85
N LYS A 162 19.93 -5.32 0.98
CA LYS A 162 20.83 -5.87 -0.05
C LYS A 162 20.33 -7.18 -0.65
N ALA A 163 19.15 -7.63 -0.26
CA ALA A 163 18.59 -8.86 -0.80
C ALA A 163 18.32 -8.72 -2.30
N ASN A 164 18.29 -9.84 -3.03
CA ASN A 164 17.84 -9.79 -4.41
C ASN A 164 16.33 -9.51 -4.47
N TRP A 165 15.90 -8.72 -5.46
CA TRP A 165 14.48 -8.58 -5.77
C TRP A 165 13.89 -9.96 -6.11
N PRO A 166 12.70 -10.30 -5.58
CA PRO A 166 12.06 -11.59 -5.88
C PRO A 166 11.86 -11.75 -7.38
N ALA A 167 12.23 -12.91 -7.92
CA ALA A 167 12.19 -13.16 -9.35
C ALA A 167 10.76 -13.32 -9.89
N ASN A 168 9.83 -13.75 -9.04
CA ASN A 168 8.45 -14.03 -9.36
C ASN A 168 7.55 -13.89 -8.12
N GLU A 169 6.24 -14.01 -8.33
CA GLU A 169 5.25 -13.88 -7.26
C GLU A 169 5.39 -14.96 -6.18
N ALA A 170 5.74 -16.19 -6.54
CA ALA A 170 5.89 -17.28 -5.55
C ALA A 170 7.06 -17.02 -4.58
N GLU A 171 8.18 -16.48 -5.06
CA GLU A 171 9.29 -16.06 -4.20
C GLU A 171 8.88 -14.89 -3.28
N ALA A 172 8.14 -13.92 -3.81
CA ALA A 172 7.60 -12.84 -2.99
C ALA A 172 6.63 -13.35 -1.93
N ASP A 173 5.74 -14.28 -2.29
CA ASP A 173 4.79 -14.93 -1.37
C ASP A 173 5.48 -15.67 -0.24
N GLU A 174 6.58 -16.37 -0.54
CA GLU A 174 7.37 -17.07 0.46
C GLU A 174 8.05 -16.12 1.46
N ILE A 175 8.61 -15.00 0.96
CA ILE A 175 9.15 -13.94 1.83
C ILE A 175 8.05 -13.41 2.76
N TRP A 176 6.88 -13.10 2.22
CA TRP A 176 5.74 -12.59 3.00
C TRP A 176 5.22 -13.61 4.02
N ARG A 177 5.10 -14.88 3.64
CA ARG A 177 4.70 -15.97 4.55
C ARG A 177 5.60 -16.00 5.77
N LYS A 178 6.92 -15.95 5.56
CA LYS A 178 7.93 -15.92 6.63
C LYS A 178 7.80 -14.67 7.52
N GLN A 179 7.58 -13.50 6.93
CA GLN A 179 7.38 -12.25 7.68
C GLN A 179 6.13 -12.30 8.56
N ILE A 180 5.01 -12.78 8.03
CA ILE A 180 3.76 -12.92 8.80
C ILE A 180 3.95 -13.98 9.90
N LYS A 181 4.58 -15.12 9.60
CA LYS A 181 4.88 -16.16 10.60
C LYS A 181 5.72 -15.61 11.76
N ASN A 182 6.73 -14.79 11.49
CA ASN A 182 7.53 -14.14 12.53
C ASN A 182 6.72 -13.16 13.38
N ARG A 183 5.86 -12.34 12.76
CA ARG A 183 4.95 -11.44 13.51
C ARG A 183 3.99 -12.23 14.41
N VAL A 184 3.42 -13.30 13.89
CA VAL A 184 2.54 -14.20 14.65
C VAL A 184 3.29 -14.86 15.80
N LEU A 185 4.52 -15.34 15.56
CA LEU A 185 5.37 -15.90 16.61
C LEU A 185 5.58 -14.89 17.75
N GLY A 186 5.99 -13.66 17.44
CA GLY A 186 6.21 -12.62 18.44
C GLY A 186 4.96 -12.32 19.27
N LEU A 187 3.77 -12.34 18.66
CA LEU A 187 2.51 -12.12 19.37
C LEU A 187 2.08 -13.33 20.20
N ARG A 188 2.34 -14.57 19.75
CA ARG A 188 2.12 -15.79 20.55
C ARG A 188 3.04 -15.84 21.77
N LEU A 189 4.30 -15.42 21.62
CA LEU A 189 5.25 -15.29 22.73
C LEU A 189 4.84 -14.21 23.74
N ALA A 190 3.97 -13.28 23.34
CA ALA A 190 3.35 -12.28 24.21
C ALA A 190 1.98 -12.73 24.76
N ASP A 191 1.72 -14.04 24.80
CA ASP A 191 0.50 -14.69 25.33
C ASP A 191 -0.82 -14.23 24.69
N LYS A 192 -0.80 -13.79 23.42
CA LYS A 192 -2.03 -13.49 22.67
C LYS A 192 -2.61 -14.74 22.03
N ASP A 193 -3.93 -14.87 22.09
CA ASP A 193 -4.68 -15.89 21.37
C ASP A 193 -4.81 -15.55 19.88
N ASP A 194 -5.10 -16.55 19.04
CA ASP A 194 -5.15 -16.37 17.58
C ASP A 194 -6.15 -15.30 17.13
N LYS A 195 -7.27 -15.12 17.84
CA LYS A 195 -8.23 -14.04 17.56
C LYS A 195 -7.63 -12.66 17.85
N GLY A 196 -6.97 -12.51 18.99
CA GLY A 196 -6.26 -11.29 19.36
C GLY A 196 -5.10 -10.95 18.42
N ILE A 197 -4.39 -11.98 17.93
CA ILE A 197 -3.33 -11.83 16.92
C ILE A 197 -3.89 -11.29 15.61
N ILE A 198 -4.93 -11.94 15.07
CA ILE A 198 -5.56 -11.52 13.81
C ILE A 198 -6.10 -10.09 13.91
N ALA A 199 -6.74 -9.74 15.03
CA ALA A 199 -7.22 -8.38 15.27
C ALA A 199 -6.07 -7.36 15.30
N CYS A 200 -4.99 -7.66 16.00
CA CYS A 200 -3.82 -6.78 16.10
C CYS A 200 -3.15 -6.57 14.74
N LEU A 201 -2.95 -7.63 13.97
CA LEU A 201 -2.33 -7.55 12.64
C LEU A 201 -3.19 -6.79 11.64
N ARG A 202 -4.53 -6.90 11.72
CA ARG A 202 -5.45 -6.09 10.92
C ARG A 202 -5.35 -4.60 11.24
N LEU A 203 -5.25 -4.25 12.53
CA LEU A 203 -5.09 -2.86 12.95
C LEU A 203 -3.77 -2.28 12.45
N LEU A 204 -2.68 -3.04 12.57
CA LEU A 204 -1.36 -2.62 12.07
C LEU A 204 -1.35 -2.47 10.54
N GLY A 205 -2.08 -3.32 9.81
CA GLY A 205 -2.23 -3.20 8.35
C GLY A 205 -3.14 -2.05 7.90
N SER A 206 -4.00 -1.52 8.78
CA SER A 206 -4.89 -0.38 8.49
C SER A 206 -4.30 0.99 8.81
N LEU A 207 -3.14 1.03 9.47
CA LEU A 207 -2.44 2.25 9.89
C LEU A 207 -1.34 2.70 8.91
N GLY A 208 -1.15 1.98 7.81
CA GLY A 208 -0.17 2.26 6.75
C GLY A 208 -0.83 2.77 5.48
#